data_AF-A0A950SNP3-F1
#
_entry.id   AF-A0A950SNP3-F1
#
_cell.length_a   1.000
_cell.length_b   1.000
_cell.length_c   1.000
_cell.angle_alpha   90.00
_cell.angle_beta   90.00
_cell.angle_gamma   90.00
#
_symmetry.space_group_name_H-M   'P 1'
#
loop_
_entity.id
_entity.type
_entity.pdbx_description
1 polymer ?
#
loop_
_entity_poly.entity_id
_entity_poly.type
_entity_poly.pdbx_seq_one_letter_code
_entity_poly.pdbx_strand_id
1 'polypeptide(L)'
;MANPQSRSGARKNVFKATLTRFADTRRARRRARVGGWRRMLLHTFAPEASSVVLDPVSLAVFAIDRVGPAAVRACASGVEVQVAAPDEATAAVLRAALAETARRRSTDQLIRIVVD
;
A
#
# COMPACT_ATOMS: atom_id res chain seq x y z
N MET A 1 -23.03 37.93 34.21
CA MET A 1 -22.53 36.54 34.16
C MET A 1 -22.49 36.11 32.70
N ALA A 2 -21.28 35.96 32.12
CA ALA A 2 -21.09 35.62 30.71
C ALA A 2 -20.55 34.19 30.60
N ASN A 3 -21.13 33.39 29.71
CA ASN A 3 -20.78 31.98 29.50
C ASN A 3 -20.10 31.85 28.13
N PRO A 4 -18.82 31.42 28.02
CA PRO A 4 -18.18 31.23 26.72
C PRO A 4 -18.32 29.77 26.28
N GLN A 5 -19.31 29.47 25.44
CA GLN A 5 -19.33 28.20 24.70
C GLN A 5 -18.38 28.29 23.51
N SER A 6 -17.24 27.63 23.65
CA SER A 6 -16.20 27.53 22.64
C SER A 6 -16.62 26.62 21.49
N ARG A 7 -16.48 27.15 20.26
CA ARG A 7 -16.64 26.47 18.98
C ARG A 7 -15.58 25.36 18.84
N SER A 8 -15.99 24.09 18.85
CA SER A 8 -15.11 22.95 18.56
C SER A 8 -15.81 21.88 17.71
N GLY A 9 -16.23 22.26 16.49
CA GLY A 9 -16.82 21.33 15.52
C GLY A 9 -16.13 21.29 14.15
N ALA A 10 -15.30 22.29 13.81
CA ALA A 10 -14.89 22.52 12.42
C ALA A 10 -13.57 21.84 11.99
N ARG A 11 -12.79 21.26 12.91
CA ARG A 11 -11.43 20.78 12.60
C ARG A 11 -11.34 19.33 12.09
N LYS A 12 -12.39 18.52 12.23
CA LYS A 12 -12.34 17.08 11.86
C LYS A 12 -12.75 16.78 10.42
N ASN A 13 -13.31 17.75 9.70
CA ASN A 13 -13.93 17.50 8.39
C ASN A 13 -13.05 17.89 7.19
N VAL A 14 -12.00 18.68 7.40
CA VAL A 14 -11.13 19.14 6.31
C VAL A 14 -10.21 18.03 5.80
N PHE A 15 -9.76 17.12 6.67
CA PHE A 15 -8.92 15.98 6.27
C PHE A 15 -9.67 14.91 5.46
N LYS A 16 -10.99 14.75 5.70
CA LYS A 16 -11.81 13.80 4.92
C LYS A 16 -12.00 14.26 3.48
N ALA A 17 -12.17 15.56 3.24
CA ALA A 17 -12.52 16.10 1.92
C ALA A 17 -11.38 15.97 0.90
N THR A 18 -10.12 15.98 1.32
CA THR A 18 -8.96 15.77 0.44
C THR A 18 -8.73 14.29 0.12
N LEU A 19 -9.06 13.39 1.05
CA LEU A 19 -8.84 11.94 0.89
C LEU A 19 -9.85 11.32 -0.08
N THR A 20 -11.11 11.79 -0.11
CA THR A 20 -12.11 11.38 -1.10
C THR A 20 -11.75 11.83 -2.53
N ARG A 21 -11.15 13.01 -2.70
CA ARG A 21 -10.79 13.53 -4.03
C ARG A 21 -9.69 12.71 -4.73
N PHE A 22 -8.84 12.03 -3.95
CA PHE A 22 -7.82 11.11 -4.48
C PHE A 22 -8.34 9.70 -4.78
N ALA A 23 -9.39 9.26 -4.10
CA ALA A 23 -10.00 7.95 -4.28
C ALA A 23 -10.89 7.88 -5.54
N ASP A 24 -11.69 8.91 -5.80
CA ASP A 24 -12.66 8.90 -6.90
C ASP A 24 -12.03 9.17 -8.28
N THR A 25 -10.97 9.97 -8.34
CA THR A 25 -10.33 10.33 -9.62
C THR A 25 -9.53 9.19 -10.26
N ARG A 26 -9.22 8.11 -9.53
CA ARG A 26 -8.43 6.97 -10.05
C ARG A 26 -9.27 5.75 -10.47
N ARG A 27 -10.51 5.60 -10.01
CA ARG A 27 -11.34 4.42 -10.34
C ARG A 27 -11.85 4.42 -11.79
N ALA A 28 -12.09 5.58 -12.39
CA ALA A 28 -12.67 5.66 -13.73
C ALA A 28 -11.63 5.52 -14.87
N ARG A 29 -10.36 5.93 -14.68
CA ARG A 29 -9.34 5.92 -15.77
C ARG A 29 -8.38 4.72 -15.77
N ARG A 30 -8.22 3.97 -14.67
CA ARG A 30 -7.20 2.89 -14.61
C ARG A 30 -7.65 1.52 -15.13
N ARG A 31 -8.94 1.27 -15.36
CA ARG A 31 -9.40 -0.04 -15.88
C ARG A 31 -9.06 -0.29 -17.36
N ALA A 32 -8.80 0.75 -18.15
CA ALA A 32 -8.58 0.58 -19.60
C ALA A 32 -7.11 0.43 -20.03
N ARG A 33 -6.11 0.81 -19.21
CA ARG A 33 -4.69 0.81 -19.61
C ARG A 33 -3.73 -0.07 -18.78
N VAL A 34 -4.13 -0.54 -17.60
CA VAL A 34 -3.24 -1.29 -16.67
C VAL A 34 -3.25 -2.81 -16.92
N GLY A 35 -4.12 -3.32 -17.80
CA GLY A 35 -4.22 -4.75 -18.12
C GLY A 35 -3.11 -5.28 -19.04
N GLY A 36 -2.59 -4.45 -19.95
CA GLY A 36 -1.63 -4.90 -20.98
C GLY A 36 -0.22 -5.17 -20.45
N TRP A 37 0.26 -4.32 -19.54
CA TRP A 37 1.64 -4.42 -19.01
C TRP A 37 1.77 -5.54 -17.97
N ARG A 38 0.69 -5.82 -17.23
CA ARG A 38 0.62 -6.96 -16.29
C ARG A 38 0.80 -8.29 -17.00
N ARG A 39 0.27 -8.45 -18.21
CA ARG A 39 0.40 -9.69 -18.99
C ARG A 39 1.78 -9.84 -19.61
N MET A 40 2.43 -8.74 -19.97
CA MET A 40 3.74 -8.76 -20.63
C MET A 40 4.89 -9.14 -19.69
N LEU A 41 4.78 -8.83 -18.40
CA LEU A 41 5.81 -9.17 -17.40
C LEU A 41 5.67 -10.58 -16.79
N LEU A 42 4.51 -11.24 -16.96
CA LEU A 42 4.25 -12.56 -16.38
C LEU A 42 4.74 -13.73 -17.27
N HIS A 43 5.15 -13.47 -18.52
CA HIS A 43 5.56 -14.55 -19.45
C HIS A 43 7.06 -14.86 -19.48
N THR A 44 7.89 -14.21 -18.65
CA THR A 44 9.35 -14.41 -18.68
C THR A 44 9.90 -15.29 -17.55
N PHE A 45 9.09 -15.66 -16.55
CA PHE A 45 9.61 -16.34 -15.36
C PHE A 45 8.87 -17.66 -15.12
N ALA A 46 9.30 -18.70 -15.84
CA ALA A 46 9.13 -20.11 -15.45
C ALA A 46 10.43 -20.60 -14.77
N PRO A 47 10.36 -21.60 -13.87
CA PRO A 47 11.19 -21.64 -12.67
C PRO A 47 12.46 -22.50 -12.86
N GLU A 48 13.59 -21.99 -12.41
CA GLU A 48 14.78 -22.77 -12.10
C GLU A 48 15.29 -22.35 -10.73
N ALA A 49 15.37 -23.31 -9.82
CA ALA A 49 15.75 -23.13 -8.43
C ALA A 49 17.24 -22.78 -8.33
N SER A 50 17.56 -21.51 -8.48
CA SER A 50 18.87 -20.93 -8.24
C SER A 50 18.64 -19.61 -7.52
N SER A 51 19.49 -19.28 -6.54
CA SER A 51 19.42 -18.07 -5.70
C SER A 51 18.78 -16.89 -6.43
N VAL A 52 17.48 -16.64 -6.19
CA VAL A 52 16.71 -15.66 -6.95
C VAL A 52 17.28 -14.29 -6.63
N VAL A 53 18.08 -13.76 -7.54
CA VAL A 53 18.53 -12.37 -7.49
C VAL A 53 17.29 -11.54 -7.76
N LEU A 54 16.65 -11.08 -6.68
CA LEU A 54 15.53 -10.14 -6.74
C LEU A 54 16.03 -8.86 -7.41
N ASP A 55 15.40 -8.47 -8.52
CA ASP A 55 15.66 -7.19 -9.14
C ASP A 55 15.24 -6.06 -8.17
N PRO A 56 16.20 -5.26 -7.67
CA PRO A 56 15.91 -4.21 -6.69
C PRO A 56 14.98 -3.13 -7.26
N VAL A 57 15.02 -2.90 -8.59
CA VAL A 57 14.14 -1.91 -9.24
C VAL A 57 12.70 -2.39 -9.19
N SER A 58 12.44 -3.64 -9.58
CA SER A 58 11.12 -4.26 -9.50
C SER A 58 10.58 -4.28 -8.07
N LEU A 59 11.42 -4.60 -7.08
CA LEU A 59 11.04 -4.55 -5.67
C LEU A 59 10.66 -3.14 -5.21
N ALA A 60 11.45 -2.12 -5.59
CA ALA A 60 11.18 -0.73 -5.27
C ALA A 60 9.88 -0.24 -5.92
N VAL A 61 9.66 -0.56 -7.20
CA VAL A 61 8.42 -0.25 -7.90
C VAL A 61 7.23 -0.90 -7.20
N PHE A 62 7.35 -2.17 -6.81
CA PHE A 62 6.31 -2.86 -6.07
C PHE A 62 6.01 -2.18 -4.71
N ALA A 63 7.05 -1.84 -3.96
CA ALA A 63 6.90 -1.14 -2.69
C ALA A 63 6.18 0.20 -2.85
N ILE A 64 6.53 0.98 -3.87
CA ILE A 64 5.93 2.28 -4.16
C ILE A 64 4.46 2.13 -4.61
N ASP A 65 4.18 1.21 -5.52
CA ASP A 65 2.86 1.11 -6.15
C ASP A 65 1.84 0.32 -5.33
N ARG A 66 2.30 -0.60 -4.47
CA ARG A 66 1.44 -1.52 -3.72
C ARG A 66 1.51 -1.27 -2.22
N VAL A 67 2.70 -1.31 -1.65
CA VAL A 67 2.89 -1.22 -0.19
C VAL A 67 2.65 0.20 0.31
N GLY A 68 3.15 1.22 -0.38
CA GLY A 68 2.94 2.63 0.00
C GLY A 68 1.46 3.00 0.14
N PRO A 69 0.60 2.76 -0.86
CA PRO A 69 -0.83 2.98 -0.73
C PRO A 69 -1.50 2.12 0.35
N ALA A 70 -1.01 0.90 0.58
CA ALA A 70 -1.52 0.05 1.66
C ALA A 70 -1.20 0.64 3.04
N ALA A 71 0.01 1.16 3.24
CA ALA A 71 0.41 1.83 4.48
C ALA A 71 -0.43 3.07 4.76
N VAL A 72 -0.71 3.87 3.74
CA VAL A 72 -1.61 5.04 3.89
C VAL A 72 -3.02 4.58 4.29
N ARG A 73 -3.56 3.52 3.67
CA ARG A 73 -4.88 2.98 4.03
C ARG A 73 -4.89 2.45 5.47
N ALA A 74 -3.92 1.62 5.83
CA ALA A 74 -3.79 1.05 7.18
C ALA A 74 -3.69 2.15 8.24
N CYS A 75 -2.90 3.20 7.97
CA CYS A 75 -2.78 4.35 8.86
C CYS A 75 -4.10 5.14 8.99
N ALA A 76 -4.81 5.37 7.88
CA ALA A 76 -6.04 6.15 7.88
C ALA A 76 -7.24 5.39 8.47
N SER A 77 -7.31 4.07 8.27
CA SER A 77 -8.44 3.25 8.72
C SER A 77 -8.20 2.58 10.07
N GLY A 78 -6.94 2.32 10.44
CA GLY A 78 -6.60 1.47 11.59
C GLY A 78 -6.96 0.00 11.39
N VAL A 79 -7.22 -0.44 10.16
CA VAL A 79 -7.64 -1.81 9.82
C VAL A 79 -6.52 -2.53 9.06
N GLU A 80 -6.45 -3.86 9.23
CA GLU A 80 -5.53 -4.71 8.47
C GLU A 80 -5.75 -4.57 6.95
N VAL A 81 -4.66 -4.46 6.19
CA VAL A 81 -4.67 -4.38 4.73
C VAL A 81 -3.78 -5.49 4.17
N GLN A 82 -4.37 -6.34 3.33
CA GLN A 82 -3.62 -7.37 2.63
C GLN A 82 -3.02 -6.84 1.32
N VAL A 83 -1.78 -7.22 1.05
CA VAL A 83 -1.06 -6.91 -0.18
C VAL A 83 -0.52 -8.21 -0.76
N ALA A 84 -0.95 -8.52 -1.98
CA ALA A 84 -0.49 -9.70 -2.68
C ALA A 84 0.84 -9.47 -3.40
N ALA A 85 1.84 -10.25 -3.02
CA ALA A 85 3.16 -10.32 -3.62
C ALA A 85 3.19 -11.39 -4.74
N PRO A 86 4.00 -11.19 -5.79
CA PRO A 86 4.05 -12.08 -6.95
C PRO A 86 4.69 -13.45 -6.66
N ASP A 87 5.54 -13.53 -5.64
CA ASP A 87 6.27 -14.72 -5.25
C ASP A 87 6.71 -14.62 -3.79
N GLU A 88 7.11 -15.76 -3.22
CA GLU A 88 7.49 -15.85 -1.81
C GLU A 88 8.82 -15.13 -1.50
N ALA A 89 9.74 -15.01 -2.47
CA ALA A 89 11.00 -14.30 -2.24
C ALA A 89 10.75 -12.79 -2.07
N THR A 90 9.93 -12.21 -2.94
CA THR A 90 9.43 -10.84 -2.83
C THR A 90 8.65 -10.65 -1.53
N ALA A 91 7.77 -11.61 -1.19
CA ALA A 91 6.97 -11.54 0.02
C ALA A 91 7.86 -11.53 1.29
N ALA A 92 8.86 -12.39 1.36
CA ALA A 92 9.78 -12.48 2.48
C ALA A 92 10.54 -11.17 2.72
N VAL A 93 11.08 -10.56 1.67
CA VAL A 93 11.79 -9.27 1.78
C VAL A 93 10.85 -8.16 2.25
N LEU A 94 9.63 -8.08 1.71
CA LEU A 94 8.65 -7.06 2.11
C LEU A 94 8.17 -7.27 3.55
N ARG A 95 7.95 -8.52 3.98
CA ARG A 95 7.61 -8.82 5.38
C ARG A 95 8.74 -8.40 6.32
N ALA A 96 10.00 -8.69 5.98
CA ALA A 96 11.15 -8.27 6.76
C ALA A 96 11.27 -6.74 6.83
N ALA A 97 11.08 -6.05 5.70
CA ALA A 97 11.10 -4.59 5.65
C ALA A 97 9.99 -3.98 6.53
N LEU A 98 8.77 -4.52 6.47
CA LEU A 98 7.67 -4.06 7.32
C LEU A 98 7.90 -4.34 8.80
N ALA A 99 8.50 -5.48 9.15
CA ALA A 99 8.88 -5.78 10.53
C ALA A 99 9.92 -4.79 11.06
N GLU A 100 10.87 -4.35 10.23
CA GLU A 100 11.85 -3.33 10.61
C GLU A 100 11.19 -1.95 10.76
N THR A 101 10.31 -1.55 9.83
CA THR A 101 9.66 -0.24 9.91
C THR A 101 8.58 -0.16 10.98
N ALA A 102 7.95 -1.28 11.33
CA ALA A 102 6.96 -1.38 12.42
C ALA A 102 7.54 -0.93 13.78
N ARG A 103 8.86 -1.03 13.97
CA ARG A 103 9.57 -0.52 15.16
C ARG A 103 9.41 1.00 15.33
N ARG A 104 9.19 1.72 14.23
CA ARG A 104 9.06 3.19 14.19
C ARG A 104 7.62 3.63 13.84
N ARG A 105 6.91 2.84 13.04
CA ARG A 105 5.55 3.11 12.58
C ARG A 105 4.65 1.93 12.93
N SER A 106 3.97 2.01 14.07
CA SER A 106 3.11 0.93 14.56
C SER A 106 2.03 0.50 13.55
N THR A 107 1.58 1.38 12.67
CA THR A 107 0.57 1.06 11.64
C THR A 107 1.07 0.12 10.55
N ASP A 108 2.39 -0.03 10.36
CA ASP A 108 2.95 -0.98 9.40
C ASP A 108 2.65 -2.44 9.81
N GLN A 109 2.39 -2.71 11.10
CA GLN A 109 1.99 -4.04 11.59
C GLN A 109 0.61 -4.48 11.08
N LEU A 110 -0.20 -3.54 10.57
CA LEU A 110 -1.51 -3.80 9.98
C LEU A 110 -1.40 -4.20 8.50
N ILE A 111 -0.20 -4.24 7.93
CA ILE A 111 -0.02 -4.61 6.53
C ILE A 111 0.39 -6.08 6.47
N ARG A 112 -0.45 -6.90 5.85
CA ARG A 112 -0.20 -8.33 5.69
C ARG A 112 0.19 -8.65 4.25
N ILE A 113 1.41 -9.16 4.06
CA ILE A 113 1.87 -9.61 2.74
C ILE A 113 1.47 -11.07 2.53
N VAL A 114 0.66 -11.33 1.50
CA VAL A 114 0.22 -12.66 1.05
C VAL A 114 0.85 -12.97 -0.31
N VAL A 115 1.03 -14.24 -0.65
CA VAL A 115 1.49 -14.65 -1.99
C VAL A 115 0.26 -15.00 -2.83
N ASP A 116 0.21 -14.48 -4.06
CA ASP A 116 -0.81 -14.82 -5.08
C ASP A 116 -0.50 -16.17 -5.76
#